data_AF-A0A6P6KPU6-F1
#
_entry.id   AF-A0A6P6KPU6-F1
#
_cell.length_a   1.000
_cell.length_b   1.000
_cell.length_c   1.000
_cell.angle_alpha   90.00
_cell.angle_beta   90.00
_cell.angle_gamma   90.00
#
_symmetry.space_group_name_H-M   'P 1'
#
loop_
_entity.id
_entity.type
_entity.pdbx_description
1 polymer ?
#
loop_
_entity_poly.entity_id
_entity_poly.type
_entity_poly.pdbx_seq_one_letter_code
_entity_poly.pdbx_strand_id
1 'polypeptide(L)'
;MLFWHSHPETYQQHAQNNFIRDALAPFLKHEEEQQSTEIRVSPFHYVLCAATSPAVKLQEETLTYLNQGQSYEIRMLNRKLVEYTDISSKHIKSIVRVVFHDRRLQYTEHQQLEGWRWNRPGDRILDIDIPLSVGIIEPRAHPLQLNTIEFLWDPDKNASVFIQVNCISTEFTPRKHGGEKGVPFRIQIDTFAAGEHGEYTEHMLSASCQVKVFKPKGADRKLKTDREKIEKKSPQDRDKYQPSYKTTVLTECSPWPEAPSVNRTSNTPSPGYHSAHTSYSFPEENCSPDQQEELHLPSCSDHLLPSSSMQDTQQWLHSNRFSSFCRLFSGFSGSDLLKMSREDLIQICGAADGIRLFNAIKGRCIQPRLTVYVSQLQNRNQLHTKTADRGRRGSTSWSQMRWCRILQKSLASLSAL
;
A
#
# COMPACT_ATOMS: atom_id res chain seq x y z
N MET A 1 -1.15 -62.79 -61.45
CA MET A 1 -2.55 -62.48 -61.79
C MET A 1 -3.36 -62.76 -60.53
N LEU A 2 -4.15 -61.85 -59.95
CA LEU A 2 -4.78 -60.64 -60.49
C LEU A 2 -4.25 -59.33 -59.84
N PHE A 3 -4.82 -58.21 -60.27
CA PHE A 3 -4.41 -56.80 -60.09
C PHE A 3 -5.19 -56.10 -58.94
N TRP A 4 -4.92 -54.89 -58.43
CA TRP A 4 -3.76 -53.97 -58.37
C TRP A 4 -4.00 -52.96 -57.20
N HIS A 5 -2.92 -52.47 -56.58
CA HIS A 5 -2.71 -51.16 -55.92
C HIS A 5 -3.82 -50.42 -55.13
N SER A 6 -3.45 -50.04 -53.90
CA SER A 6 -4.06 -48.98 -53.09
C SER A 6 -3.07 -47.82 -52.87
N HIS A 7 -3.52 -46.58 -53.08
CA HIS A 7 -2.82 -45.30 -52.84
C HIS A 7 -3.84 -44.15 -52.88
N PRO A 8 -3.58 -42.97 -52.28
CA PRO A 8 -3.12 -42.79 -50.89
C PRO A 8 -3.96 -41.72 -50.15
N GLU A 9 -4.03 -41.76 -48.81
CA GLU A 9 -4.58 -40.64 -48.03
C GLU A 9 -3.53 -39.55 -47.79
N THR A 10 -3.87 -38.31 -48.14
CA THR A 10 -3.04 -37.12 -47.90
C THR A 10 -3.15 -36.60 -46.47
N TYR A 11 -2.00 -36.23 -45.90
CA TYR A 11 -1.86 -35.49 -44.65
C TYR A 11 -2.69 -34.18 -44.64
N GLN A 12 -3.38 -33.89 -43.54
CA GLN A 12 -3.53 -32.51 -43.05
C GLN A 12 -3.68 -32.46 -41.52
N GLN A 13 -3.03 -31.46 -40.91
CA GLN A 13 -2.84 -31.36 -39.46
C GLN A 13 -4.01 -30.68 -38.77
N HIS A 14 -4.60 -31.28 -37.73
CA HIS A 14 -5.29 -30.54 -36.64
C HIS A 14 -5.33 -31.37 -35.35
N ALA A 15 -4.28 -31.25 -34.52
CA ALA A 15 -4.18 -31.95 -33.24
C ALA A 15 -3.56 -31.07 -32.12
N GLN A 16 -4.21 -29.94 -31.80
CA GLN A 16 -3.83 -29.13 -30.61
C GLN A 16 -5.00 -28.60 -29.76
N ASN A 17 -6.26 -28.56 -30.24
CA ASN A 17 -7.36 -27.91 -29.50
C ASN A 17 -8.04 -28.75 -28.41
N ASN A 18 -7.79 -30.06 -28.30
CA ASN A 18 -8.57 -30.93 -27.40
C ASN A 18 -8.05 -30.97 -25.94
N PHE A 19 -6.84 -30.50 -25.64
CA PHE A 19 -6.28 -30.58 -24.28
C PHE A 19 -6.88 -29.60 -23.25
N ILE A 20 -7.63 -28.58 -23.68
CA ILE A 20 -8.20 -27.57 -22.77
C ILE A 20 -9.56 -28.01 -22.21
N ARG A 21 -10.28 -28.90 -22.91
CA ARG A 21 -11.67 -29.25 -22.56
C ARG A 21 -11.78 -30.15 -21.34
N ASP A 22 -10.78 -31.01 -21.09
CA ASP A 22 -10.76 -31.93 -19.94
C ASP A 22 -10.27 -31.30 -18.62
N ALA A 23 -9.82 -30.04 -18.63
CA ALA A 23 -9.35 -29.34 -17.43
C ALA A 23 -10.49 -28.71 -16.58
N LEU A 24 -11.74 -28.77 -17.04
CA LEU A 24 -12.87 -27.97 -16.49
C LEU A 24 -14.13 -28.79 -16.14
N ALA A 25 -14.01 -29.88 -15.36
CA ALA A 25 -15.02 -30.30 -14.37
C ALA A 25 -14.48 -31.46 -13.51
N PRO A 26 -14.53 -31.34 -12.18
CA PRO A 26 -15.54 -32.14 -11.45
C PRO A 26 -16.60 -31.32 -10.70
N PHE A 27 -16.47 -30.00 -10.66
CA PHE A 27 -17.30 -29.10 -9.82
C PHE A 27 -18.72 -28.84 -10.37
N LEU A 28 -19.05 -29.34 -11.57
CA LEU A 28 -20.27 -29.02 -12.31
C LEU A 28 -21.38 -30.09 -12.18
N LYS A 29 -21.38 -30.88 -11.11
CA LYS A 29 -22.30 -32.03 -10.92
C LYS A 29 -23.12 -32.06 -9.62
N HIS A 30 -23.20 -30.94 -8.90
CA HIS A 30 -24.09 -30.81 -7.74
C HIS A 30 -24.72 -29.40 -7.68
N GLU A 31 -25.63 -29.12 -8.61
CA GLU A 31 -26.58 -28.01 -8.52
C GLU A 31 -27.77 -28.17 -9.49
N GLU A 32 -28.41 -29.34 -9.47
CA GLU A 32 -29.78 -29.51 -9.97
C GLU A 32 -30.72 -29.60 -8.76
N GLU A 33 -31.32 -28.46 -8.41
CA GLU A 33 -32.61 -28.25 -7.69
C GLU A 33 -32.59 -26.98 -6.81
N GLN A 34 -32.69 -25.79 -7.43
CA GLN A 34 -33.53 -24.69 -6.93
C GLN A 34 -33.67 -23.52 -7.92
N GLN A 35 -34.93 -23.28 -8.30
CA GLN A 35 -35.57 -22.03 -8.79
C GLN A 35 -34.81 -21.09 -9.75
N SER A 36 -35.41 -20.94 -10.93
CA SER A 36 -35.07 -20.00 -12.00
C SER A 36 -34.91 -18.55 -11.51
N THR A 37 -33.65 -18.12 -11.42
CA THR A 37 -33.25 -16.71 -11.52
C THR A 37 -32.35 -16.62 -12.76
N GLU A 38 -32.48 -15.58 -13.59
CA GLU A 38 -31.57 -15.40 -14.73
C GLU A 38 -30.12 -15.28 -14.23
N ILE A 39 -29.33 -16.33 -14.38
CA ILE A 39 -27.90 -16.29 -14.10
C ILE A 39 -27.26 -15.45 -15.20
N ARG A 40 -27.11 -14.14 -14.95
CA ARG A 40 -26.23 -13.28 -15.75
C ARG A 40 -24.82 -13.83 -15.66
N VAL A 41 -24.44 -14.60 -16.68
CA VAL A 41 -23.09 -15.19 -16.75
C VAL A 41 -22.10 -14.03 -16.95
N SER A 42 -21.31 -13.73 -15.92
CA SER A 42 -20.34 -12.65 -15.97
C SER A 42 -19.40 -12.79 -17.20
N PRO A 43 -19.20 -11.71 -17.98
CA PRO A 43 -18.46 -11.78 -19.25
C PRO A 43 -16.99 -12.17 -19.06
N PHE A 44 -16.39 -11.70 -17.97
CA PHE A 44 -14.98 -11.87 -17.66
C PHE A 44 -14.80 -12.56 -16.32
N HIS A 45 -13.78 -13.39 -16.19
CA HIS A 45 -13.39 -13.98 -14.93
C HIS A 45 -11.88 -13.88 -14.75
N TYR A 46 -11.46 -13.57 -13.53
CA TYR A 46 -10.06 -13.37 -13.19
C TYR A 46 -9.51 -14.58 -12.46
N VAL A 47 -8.31 -15.00 -12.85
CA VAL A 47 -7.61 -16.12 -12.22
C VAL A 47 -6.23 -15.67 -11.75
N LEU A 48 -6.09 -15.53 -10.44
CA LEU A 48 -4.81 -15.33 -9.77
C LEU A 48 -4.05 -16.66 -9.76
N CYS A 49 -2.87 -16.68 -10.37
CA CYS A 49 -2.01 -17.87 -10.50
C CYS A 49 -1.22 -18.16 -9.19
N ALA A 50 -1.95 -18.25 -8.08
CA ALA A 50 -1.44 -18.65 -6.77
C ALA A 50 -2.40 -19.67 -6.13
N ALA A 51 -1.84 -20.59 -5.34
CA ALA A 51 -2.57 -21.73 -4.79
C ALA A 51 -3.47 -21.36 -3.59
N THR A 52 -4.69 -21.90 -3.56
CA THR A 52 -5.60 -21.74 -2.42
C THR A 52 -5.14 -22.59 -1.23
N SER A 53 -5.37 -22.11 -0.02
CA SER A 53 -5.00 -22.82 1.20
C SER A 53 -5.93 -24.00 1.49
N PRO A 54 -5.41 -25.20 1.82
CA PRO A 54 -6.22 -26.34 2.26
C PRO A 54 -6.77 -26.18 3.69
N ALA A 55 -6.35 -25.14 4.44
CA ALA A 55 -6.71 -24.97 5.85
C ALA A 55 -7.96 -24.09 6.10
N VAL A 56 -8.67 -23.71 5.04
CA VAL A 56 -9.94 -22.96 5.07
C VAL A 56 -11.11 -23.94 5.23
N LYS A 57 -12.14 -23.60 5.99
CA LYS A 57 -13.34 -24.45 6.12
C LYS A 57 -14.25 -24.33 4.89
N LEU A 58 -15.08 -25.34 4.61
CA LEU A 58 -16.05 -25.29 3.50
C LEU A 58 -16.97 -24.05 3.52
N GLN A 59 -17.42 -23.62 4.70
CA GLN A 59 -18.28 -22.45 4.88
C GLN A 59 -17.56 -21.09 4.82
N GLU A 60 -16.23 -21.08 4.69
CA GLU A 60 -15.41 -19.87 4.66
C GLU A 60 -14.89 -19.63 3.23
N GLU A 61 -14.81 -18.37 2.77
CA GLU A 61 -14.26 -18.00 1.46
C GLU A 61 -12.81 -18.49 1.30
N THR A 62 -12.43 -18.92 0.09
CA THR A 62 -11.06 -19.36 -0.22
C THR A 62 -10.03 -18.29 0.13
N LEU A 63 -8.90 -18.73 0.71
CA LEU A 63 -7.81 -17.85 1.13
C LEU A 63 -6.50 -18.26 0.46
N THR A 64 -5.84 -17.29 -0.16
CA THR A 64 -4.62 -17.51 -0.96
C THR A 64 -3.40 -16.90 -0.30
N TYR A 65 -2.27 -17.60 -0.33
CA TYR A 65 -1.03 -17.16 0.34
C TYR A 65 -0.03 -16.58 -0.64
N LEU A 66 0.35 -15.32 -0.42
CA LEU A 66 1.30 -14.59 -1.25
C LEU A 66 2.56 -14.22 -0.47
N ASN A 67 3.69 -14.12 -1.15
CA ASN A 67 4.95 -13.62 -0.61
C ASN A 67 5.10 -12.12 -0.93
N GLN A 68 5.58 -11.35 0.05
CA GLN A 68 5.88 -9.92 -0.10
C GLN A 68 6.85 -9.68 -1.26
N GLY A 69 6.47 -8.79 -2.18
CA GLY A 69 7.31 -8.38 -3.32
C GLY A 69 7.60 -9.49 -4.36
N GLN A 70 6.89 -10.62 -4.30
CA GLN A 70 6.91 -11.62 -5.37
C GLN A 70 5.83 -11.27 -6.40
N SER A 71 6.18 -11.34 -7.69
CA SER A 71 5.24 -11.14 -8.79
C SER A 71 4.29 -12.34 -8.93
N TYR A 72 2.99 -12.07 -9.00
CA TYR A 72 1.95 -13.08 -9.25
C TYR A 72 1.10 -12.67 -10.44
N GLU A 73 0.92 -13.58 -11.39
CA GLU A 73 0.06 -13.37 -12.55
C GLU A 73 -1.43 -13.39 -12.14
N ILE A 74 -2.19 -12.42 -12.62
CA ILE A 74 -3.64 -12.47 -12.73
C ILE A 74 -3.98 -12.53 -14.22
N ARG A 75 -4.64 -13.61 -14.64
CA ARG A 75 -5.12 -13.77 -16.02
C ARG A 75 -6.54 -13.24 -16.15
N MET A 76 -6.77 -12.44 -17.18
CA MET A 76 -8.08 -11.94 -17.57
C MET A 76 -8.65 -12.90 -18.62
N LEU A 77 -9.76 -13.59 -18.30
CA LEU A 77 -10.36 -14.61 -19.16
C LEU A 77 -11.78 -14.20 -19.58
N ASN A 78 -11.99 -14.04 -20.88
CA ASN A 78 -13.32 -13.89 -21.48
C ASN A 78 -14.01 -15.27 -21.56
N ARG A 79 -15.26 -15.39 -21.06
CA ARG A 79 -15.98 -16.67 -21.06
C ARG A 79 -16.86 -16.92 -22.30
N LYS A 80 -17.23 -15.91 -23.09
CA LYS A 80 -18.09 -16.08 -24.28
C LYS A 80 -17.84 -15.04 -25.38
N LEU A 81 -17.51 -15.56 -26.57
CA LEU A 81 -17.18 -14.84 -27.80
C LEU A 81 -18.41 -14.30 -28.59
N VAL A 82 -19.65 -14.43 -28.09
CA VAL A 82 -20.83 -14.53 -28.98
C VAL A 82 -21.86 -13.38 -28.88
N GLU A 83 -21.90 -12.59 -27.79
CA GLU A 83 -22.99 -11.59 -27.58
C GLU A 83 -22.54 -10.16 -27.26
N TYR A 84 -21.22 -9.87 -27.22
CA TYR A 84 -20.67 -8.53 -26.96
C TYR A 84 -20.00 -7.90 -28.19
N THR A 85 -20.69 -7.92 -29.33
CA THR A 85 -20.17 -7.36 -30.59
C THR A 85 -19.85 -5.86 -30.51
N ASP A 86 -20.51 -5.11 -29.62
CA ASP A 86 -20.28 -3.67 -29.43
C ASP A 86 -19.08 -3.34 -28.54
N ILE A 87 -18.56 -4.30 -27.77
CA ILE A 87 -17.39 -4.13 -26.91
C ILE A 87 -16.10 -4.58 -27.63
N SER A 88 -16.21 -5.53 -28.57
CA SER A 88 -15.11 -6.17 -29.33
C SER A 88 -14.08 -5.20 -29.96
N SER A 89 -14.47 -3.95 -30.27
CA SER A 89 -13.57 -2.94 -30.85
C SER A 89 -12.95 -1.96 -29.85
N LYS A 90 -13.28 -2.06 -28.56
CA LYS A 90 -12.87 -1.12 -27.51
C LYS A 90 -12.11 -1.85 -26.40
N HIS A 91 -10.97 -1.28 -26.02
CA HIS A 91 -10.32 -1.65 -24.76
C HIS A 91 -11.26 -1.40 -23.58
N ILE A 92 -11.03 -2.10 -22.48
CA ILE A 92 -11.70 -1.87 -21.19
C ILE A 92 -10.67 -1.57 -20.11
N LYS A 93 -11.06 -0.79 -19.11
CA LYS A 93 -10.20 -0.43 -17.97
C LYS A 93 -10.44 -1.38 -16.81
N SER A 94 -9.37 -1.93 -16.25
CA SER A 94 -9.42 -2.61 -14.95
C SER A 94 -8.62 -1.82 -13.92
N ILE A 95 -9.21 -1.65 -12.74
CA ILE A 95 -8.57 -1.07 -11.56
C ILE A 95 -8.41 -2.18 -10.52
N VAL A 96 -7.18 -2.49 -10.14
CA VAL A 96 -6.87 -3.51 -9.13
C VAL A 96 -6.50 -2.83 -7.81
N ARG A 97 -7.09 -3.29 -6.71
CA ARG A 97 -6.93 -2.74 -5.37
C ARG A 97 -6.57 -3.83 -4.35
N VAL A 98 -5.62 -3.53 -3.47
CA VAL A 98 -5.39 -4.30 -2.23
C VAL A 98 -6.10 -3.58 -1.09
N VAL A 99 -7.14 -4.20 -0.53
CA VAL A 99 -8.04 -3.60 0.47
C VAL A 99 -8.16 -4.49 1.70
N PHE A 100 -8.53 -3.93 2.84
CA PHE A 100 -8.77 -4.76 4.03
C PHE A 100 -10.02 -5.63 3.88
N HIS A 101 -9.95 -6.90 4.29
CA HIS A 101 -11.15 -7.74 4.42
C HIS A 101 -11.87 -7.50 5.77
N ASP A 102 -11.12 -7.14 6.81
CA ASP A 102 -11.67 -6.79 8.13
C ASP A 102 -12.38 -5.42 8.08
N ARG A 103 -13.69 -5.41 8.35
CA ARG A 103 -14.54 -4.22 8.30
C ARG A 103 -14.09 -3.07 9.22
N ARG A 104 -13.49 -3.36 10.38
CA ARG A 104 -12.94 -2.33 11.28
C ARG A 104 -11.69 -1.68 10.70
N LEU A 105 -10.89 -2.45 9.96
CA LEU A 105 -9.73 -1.90 9.24
C LEU A 105 -10.15 -1.15 7.97
N GLN A 106 -11.25 -1.53 7.30
CA GLN A 106 -11.83 -0.72 6.22
C GLN A 106 -12.21 0.70 6.71
N TYR A 107 -12.91 0.82 7.86
CA TYR A 107 -13.24 2.14 8.44
C TYR A 107 -12.02 2.99 8.83
N THR A 108 -10.85 2.37 9.03
CA THR A 108 -9.59 3.06 9.37
C THR A 108 -8.55 2.94 8.26
N GLU A 109 -8.95 2.56 7.04
CA GLU A 109 -8.04 2.14 5.97
C GLU A 109 -7.01 3.23 5.66
N HIS A 110 -7.46 4.47 5.47
CA HIS A 110 -6.59 5.63 5.26
C HIS A 110 -5.47 5.71 6.33
N GLN A 111 -5.82 5.65 7.62
CA GLN A 111 -4.85 5.67 8.72
C GLN A 111 -3.88 4.47 8.69
N GLN A 112 -4.35 3.28 8.29
CA GLN A 112 -3.50 2.10 8.14
C GLN A 112 -2.52 2.27 6.97
N LEU A 113 -2.98 2.75 5.81
CA LEU A 113 -2.15 2.96 4.63
C LEU A 113 -1.12 4.08 4.85
N GLU A 114 -1.51 5.18 5.52
CA GLU A 114 -0.60 6.27 5.89
C GLU A 114 0.43 5.82 6.94
N GLY A 115 -0.01 5.07 7.95
CA GLY A 115 0.90 4.45 8.93
C GLY A 115 1.88 3.48 8.27
N TRP A 116 1.47 2.78 7.22
CA TRP A 116 2.37 1.94 6.41
C TRP A 116 3.37 2.79 5.61
N ARG A 117 2.88 3.83 4.89
CA ARG A 117 3.68 4.79 4.10
C ARG A 117 4.79 5.44 4.93
N TRP A 118 4.47 5.87 6.15
CA TRP A 118 5.43 6.53 7.04
C TRP A 118 6.64 5.64 7.39
N ASN A 119 6.41 4.33 7.53
CA ASN A 119 7.46 3.37 7.84
C ASN A 119 8.21 2.87 6.58
N ARG A 120 7.77 3.26 5.38
CA ARG A 120 8.33 2.88 4.07
C ARG A 120 8.22 4.04 3.06
N PRO A 121 9.01 5.12 3.25
CA PRO A 121 8.98 6.24 2.33
C PRO A 121 9.46 5.81 0.93
N GLY A 122 8.59 5.99 -0.08
CA GLY A 122 8.86 5.64 -1.47
C GLY A 122 8.29 4.29 -1.93
N ASP A 123 8.00 3.36 -1.01
CA ASP A 123 7.41 2.07 -1.39
C ASP A 123 5.90 2.22 -1.69
N ARG A 124 5.39 1.39 -2.60
CA ARG A 124 3.96 1.21 -2.88
C ARG A 124 3.47 -0.10 -2.28
N ILE A 125 2.20 -0.19 -1.90
CA ILE A 125 1.57 -1.41 -1.37
C ILE A 125 1.27 -2.41 -2.50
N LEU A 126 0.82 -1.90 -3.65
CA LEU A 126 0.52 -2.65 -4.86
C LEU A 126 1.26 -2.02 -6.04
N ASP A 127 1.92 -2.85 -6.83
CA ASP A 127 2.66 -2.45 -8.03
C ASP A 127 2.48 -3.45 -9.19
N ILE A 128 2.82 -3.02 -10.41
CA ILE A 128 2.78 -3.84 -11.63
C ILE A 128 4.21 -4.24 -12.03
N ASP A 129 4.44 -5.54 -12.20
CA ASP A 129 5.62 -6.06 -12.89
C ASP A 129 5.38 -5.98 -14.41
N ILE A 130 5.61 -4.79 -14.97
CA ILE A 130 5.32 -4.48 -16.39
C ILE A 130 6.08 -5.43 -17.34
N PRO A 131 7.39 -5.74 -17.15
CA PRO A 131 8.12 -6.66 -18.01
C PRO A 131 7.57 -8.09 -18.08
N LEU A 132 6.85 -8.55 -17.05
CA LEU A 132 6.19 -9.87 -17.07
C LEU A 132 4.75 -9.83 -17.58
N SER A 133 4.12 -8.66 -17.60
CA SER A 133 2.71 -8.49 -17.98
C SER A 133 2.51 -8.55 -19.49
N VAL A 134 1.36 -9.09 -19.92
CA VAL A 134 1.05 -9.38 -21.33
C VAL A 134 -0.31 -8.78 -21.69
N GLY A 135 -0.42 -8.10 -22.83
CA GLY A 135 -1.70 -7.59 -23.35
C GLY A 135 -2.32 -6.42 -22.58
N ILE A 136 -1.65 -5.90 -21.55
CA ILE A 136 -2.04 -4.66 -20.86
C ILE A 136 -1.47 -3.42 -21.56
N ILE A 137 -2.23 -2.33 -21.52
CA ILE A 137 -1.96 -1.05 -22.16
C ILE A 137 -2.11 0.05 -21.10
N GLU A 138 -1.30 1.11 -21.20
CA GLU A 138 -1.27 2.23 -20.25
C GLU A 138 -1.31 1.80 -18.76
N PRO A 139 -0.36 0.95 -18.28
CA PRO A 139 -0.26 0.64 -16.86
C PRO A 139 0.06 1.90 -16.06
N ARG A 140 -0.78 2.22 -15.07
CA ARG A 140 -0.65 3.40 -14.20
C ARG A 140 -0.74 2.99 -12.73
N ALA A 141 0.11 3.61 -11.92
CA ALA A 141 0.18 3.39 -10.49
C ALA A 141 0.28 4.75 -9.78
N HIS A 142 -0.87 5.38 -9.50
CA HIS A 142 -0.90 6.77 -9.07
C HIS A 142 -0.17 6.99 -7.72
N PRO A 143 0.78 7.94 -7.60
CA PRO A 143 1.65 8.06 -6.42
C PRO A 143 0.94 8.19 -5.07
N LEU A 144 -0.23 8.83 -5.04
CA LEU A 144 -1.02 9.02 -3.81
C LEU A 144 -1.88 7.80 -3.43
N GLN A 145 -2.17 6.89 -4.38
CA GLN A 145 -3.00 5.70 -4.18
C GLN A 145 -2.09 4.46 -4.08
N LEU A 146 -1.45 4.25 -2.93
CA LEU A 146 -0.40 3.23 -2.76
C LEU A 146 -0.86 1.79 -3.00
N ASN A 147 -2.14 1.50 -2.80
CA ASN A 147 -2.76 0.18 -2.87
C ASN A 147 -3.58 -0.05 -4.15
N THR A 148 -3.51 0.87 -5.12
CA THR A 148 -4.29 0.85 -6.35
C THR A 148 -3.36 0.91 -7.57
N ILE A 149 -3.72 0.16 -8.61
CA ILE A 149 -3.14 0.22 -9.96
C ILE A 149 -4.27 0.17 -10.98
N GLU A 150 -4.07 0.73 -12.17
CA GLU A 150 -5.04 0.66 -13.28
C GLU A 150 -4.31 0.37 -14.59
N PHE A 151 -5.01 -0.26 -15.53
CA PHE A 151 -4.54 -0.50 -16.89
C PHE A 151 -5.74 -0.73 -17.83
N LEU A 152 -5.48 -0.57 -19.13
CA LEU A 152 -6.39 -0.96 -20.21
C LEU A 152 -6.01 -2.36 -20.71
N TRP A 153 -6.98 -3.11 -21.22
CA TRP A 153 -6.74 -4.37 -21.94
C TRP A 153 -7.85 -4.64 -22.95
N ASP A 154 -7.60 -5.58 -23.86
CA ASP A 154 -8.50 -5.96 -24.94
C ASP A 154 -9.25 -7.26 -24.59
N PRO A 155 -10.60 -7.24 -24.50
CA PRO A 155 -11.43 -8.42 -24.18
C PRO A 155 -11.29 -9.63 -25.09
N ASP A 156 -10.85 -9.42 -26.34
CA ASP A 156 -10.75 -10.45 -27.38
C ASP A 156 -9.32 -11.00 -27.52
N LYS A 157 -8.38 -10.46 -26.75
CA LYS A 157 -6.98 -10.91 -26.71
C LYS A 157 -6.64 -11.55 -25.36
N ASN A 158 -5.63 -12.41 -25.37
CA ASN A 158 -5.04 -12.91 -24.13
C ASN A 158 -4.35 -11.76 -23.40
N ALA A 159 -4.77 -11.48 -22.16
CA ALA A 159 -4.15 -10.48 -21.33
C ALA A 159 -3.93 -11.01 -19.89
N SER A 160 -2.79 -10.67 -19.31
CA SER A 160 -2.48 -10.94 -17.90
C SER A 160 -1.60 -9.84 -17.29
N VAL A 161 -1.90 -9.50 -16.04
CA VAL A 161 -1.14 -8.53 -15.25
C VAL A 161 -0.35 -9.27 -14.18
N PHE A 162 0.94 -8.99 -14.06
CA PHE A 162 1.74 -9.47 -12.94
C PHE A 162 1.76 -8.39 -11.87
N ILE A 163 1.30 -8.74 -10.66
CA ILE A 163 1.21 -7.81 -9.53
C ILE A 163 2.20 -8.17 -8.43
N GLN A 164 2.70 -7.15 -7.73
CA GLN A 164 3.52 -7.30 -6.52
C GLN A 164 2.78 -6.66 -5.33
N VAL A 165 2.60 -7.44 -4.25
CA VAL A 165 2.03 -6.93 -2.99
C VAL A 165 3.15 -6.80 -1.96
N ASN A 166 3.40 -5.58 -1.53
CA ASN A 166 4.59 -5.22 -0.74
C ASN A 166 4.31 -5.01 0.75
N CYS A 167 3.03 -4.95 1.17
CA CYS A 167 2.67 -5.00 2.58
C CYS A 167 2.55 -6.45 3.06
N ILE A 168 2.69 -6.72 4.37
CA ILE A 168 2.41 -8.05 4.93
C ILE A 168 1.25 -8.01 5.92
N SER A 169 0.53 -9.11 6.03
CA SER A 169 -0.65 -9.23 6.88
C SER A 169 -0.39 -9.00 8.38
N THR A 170 0.84 -9.20 8.88
CA THR A 170 1.21 -8.95 10.29
C THR A 170 1.73 -7.54 10.55
N GLU A 171 1.76 -6.64 9.57
CA GLU A 171 2.13 -5.22 9.80
C GLU A 171 0.95 -4.39 10.32
N PHE A 172 -0.28 -4.88 10.09
CA PHE A 172 -1.55 -4.24 10.47
C PHE A 172 -2.24 -4.93 11.66
N THR A 173 -1.52 -5.80 12.39
CA THR A 173 -2.01 -6.37 13.66
C THR A 173 -1.73 -5.41 14.82
N PRO A 174 -2.61 -5.31 15.84
CA PRO A 174 -2.43 -4.40 16.96
C PRO A 174 -1.09 -4.59 17.69
N ARG A 175 -0.64 -5.84 17.86
CA ARG A 175 0.74 -6.11 18.29
C ARG A 175 1.59 -6.32 17.05
N LYS A 176 2.53 -5.38 16.82
CA LYS A 176 3.57 -5.47 15.78
C LYS A 176 4.64 -6.52 16.09
N HIS A 177 4.58 -7.15 17.26
CA HIS A 177 5.45 -8.24 17.68
C HIS A 177 4.85 -9.59 17.22
N GLY A 178 5.70 -10.48 16.71
CA GLY A 178 5.27 -11.74 16.10
C GLY A 178 4.48 -12.66 17.06
N GLY A 179 3.49 -13.36 16.51
CA GLY A 179 2.63 -14.28 17.25
C GLY A 179 1.14 -14.10 16.94
N GLU A 180 0.71 -12.90 16.55
CA GLU A 180 -0.69 -12.63 16.18
C GLU A 180 -1.04 -13.15 14.78
N LYS A 181 -2.30 -13.55 14.60
CA LYS A 181 -2.87 -13.93 13.28
C LYS A 181 -2.93 -12.68 12.40
N GLY A 182 -2.03 -12.57 11.43
CA GLY A 182 -2.04 -11.48 10.44
C GLY A 182 -3.41 -11.25 9.78
N VAL A 183 -3.71 -10.01 9.42
CA VAL A 183 -5.00 -9.60 8.85
C VAL A 183 -5.15 -10.08 7.39
N PRO A 184 -6.33 -10.59 6.98
CA PRO A 184 -6.60 -10.87 5.57
C PRO A 184 -6.84 -9.57 4.79
N PHE A 185 -6.40 -9.55 3.55
CA PHE A 185 -6.76 -8.54 2.54
C PHE A 185 -7.71 -9.16 1.52
N ARG A 186 -8.36 -8.33 0.71
CA ARG A 186 -8.86 -8.75 -0.60
C ARG A 186 -8.01 -8.12 -1.69
N ILE A 187 -7.76 -8.87 -2.75
CA ILE A 187 -7.43 -8.28 -4.05
C ILE A 187 -8.75 -8.14 -4.77
N GLN A 188 -9.15 -6.91 -5.09
CA GLN A 188 -10.37 -6.59 -5.82
C GLN A 188 -10.01 -6.00 -7.18
N ILE A 189 -10.78 -6.36 -8.21
CA ILE A 189 -10.65 -5.88 -9.58
C ILE A 189 -12.02 -5.31 -9.98
N ASP A 190 -12.07 -4.01 -10.23
CA ASP A 190 -13.24 -3.30 -10.74
C ASP A 190 -13.01 -2.97 -12.22
N THR A 191 -13.99 -3.25 -13.08
CA THR A 191 -13.84 -3.27 -14.55
C THR A 191 -14.84 -2.33 -15.20
N PHE A 192 -14.38 -1.52 -16.15
CA PHE A 192 -15.16 -0.43 -16.73
C PHE A 192 -15.02 -0.38 -18.26
N ALA A 193 -16.16 -0.24 -18.96
CA ALA A 193 -16.23 0.08 -20.37
C ALA A 193 -16.08 1.60 -20.59
N ALA A 194 -15.74 1.98 -21.83
CA ALA A 194 -15.72 3.37 -22.26
C ALA A 194 -17.15 3.84 -22.59
N GLY A 195 -17.66 4.78 -21.80
CA GLY A 195 -18.98 5.40 -22.00
C GLY A 195 -19.02 6.33 -23.21
N GLU A 196 -20.14 7.04 -23.37
CA GLU A 196 -20.44 7.88 -24.56
C GLU A 196 -19.36 8.93 -24.88
N HIS A 197 -18.63 9.42 -23.87
CA HIS A 197 -17.58 10.42 -24.02
C HIS A 197 -16.16 9.84 -24.09
N GLY A 198 -16.02 8.51 -24.21
CA GLY A 198 -14.72 7.82 -24.23
C GLY A 198 -14.09 7.60 -22.84
N GLU A 199 -14.65 8.22 -21.80
CA GLU A 199 -14.24 8.02 -20.40
C GLU A 199 -14.65 6.63 -19.89
N TYR A 200 -13.75 5.96 -19.18
CA TYR A 200 -13.96 4.63 -18.62
C TYR A 200 -14.74 4.67 -17.30
N THR A 201 -16.03 4.98 -17.38
CA THR A 201 -16.94 5.19 -16.24
C THR A 201 -18.09 4.17 -16.16
N GLU A 202 -18.38 3.44 -17.24
CA GLU A 202 -19.45 2.43 -17.23
C GLU A 202 -18.97 1.17 -16.52
N HIS A 203 -19.43 0.95 -15.28
CA HIS A 203 -19.07 -0.24 -14.51
C HIS A 203 -19.68 -1.51 -15.11
N MET A 204 -18.83 -2.52 -15.33
CA MET A 204 -19.23 -3.82 -15.89
C MET A 204 -19.21 -4.94 -14.86
N LEU A 205 -18.16 -5.01 -14.04
CA LEU A 205 -17.88 -6.17 -13.19
C LEU A 205 -16.94 -5.78 -12.05
N SER A 206 -17.24 -6.27 -10.85
CA SER A 206 -16.31 -6.29 -9.73
C SER A 206 -16.14 -7.71 -9.21
N ALA A 207 -14.88 -8.12 -9.02
CA ALA A 207 -14.54 -9.44 -8.51
C ALA A 207 -13.36 -9.37 -7.54
N SER A 208 -13.30 -10.29 -6.59
CA SER A 208 -12.24 -10.31 -5.58
C SER A 208 -11.86 -11.70 -5.11
N CYS A 209 -10.74 -11.82 -4.41
CA CYS A 209 -10.37 -13.00 -3.63
C CYS A 209 -9.67 -12.59 -2.33
N GLN A 210 -9.82 -13.37 -1.27
CA GLN A 210 -9.06 -13.14 -0.04
C GLN A 210 -7.61 -13.61 -0.19
N VAL A 211 -6.69 -12.76 0.26
CA VAL A 211 -5.26 -13.07 0.30
C VAL A 211 -4.66 -12.80 1.68
N LYS A 212 -3.57 -13.52 1.96
CA LYS A 212 -2.72 -13.29 3.13
C LYS A 212 -1.28 -13.21 2.69
N VAL A 213 -0.64 -12.08 2.98
CA VAL A 213 0.72 -11.79 2.52
C VAL A 213 1.72 -12.04 3.64
N PHE A 214 2.74 -12.83 3.34
CA PHE A 214 3.80 -13.24 4.25
C PHE A 214 5.13 -12.61 3.83
N LYS A 215 6.13 -12.60 4.74
CA LYS A 215 7.53 -12.34 4.33
C LYS A 215 7.98 -13.38 3.28
N PRO A 216 9.00 -13.09 2.44
CA PRO A 216 9.44 -13.97 1.37
C PRO A 216 9.67 -15.42 1.81
N LYS A 217 9.22 -16.38 0.99
CA LYS A 217 9.17 -17.84 1.29
C LYS A 217 8.25 -18.23 2.46
N GLY A 218 7.50 -17.30 3.03
CA GLY A 218 6.58 -17.53 4.14
C GLY A 218 5.28 -18.18 3.69
N ALA A 219 4.78 -17.81 2.51
CA ALA A 219 3.59 -18.43 1.92
C ALA A 219 3.83 -19.92 1.62
N ASP A 220 4.98 -20.26 1.03
CA ASP A 220 5.35 -21.64 0.66
C ASP A 220 5.47 -22.54 1.90
N ARG A 221 6.16 -22.05 2.94
CA ARG A 221 6.26 -22.74 4.23
C ARG A 221 4.88 -22.96 4.85
N LYS A 222 4.04 -21.93 4.84
CA LYS A 222 2.70 -21.98 5.41
C LYS A 222 1.80 -22.97 4.66
N LEU A 223 1.81 -22.94 3.32
CA LEU A 223 1.06 -23.85 2.46
C LEU A 223 1.51 -25.32 2.66
N LYS A 224 2.83 -25.55 2.79
CA LYS A 224 3.37 -26.89 3.12
C LYS A 224 2.89 -27.37 4.49
N THR A 225 3.09 -26.59 5.55
CA THR A 225 2.65 -26.96 6.91
C THR A 225 1.14 -27.17 7.00
N ASP A 226 0.34 -26.37 6.30
CA ASP A 226 -1.12 -26.54 6.29
C ASP A 226 -1.55 -27.78 5.51
N ARG A 227 -0.91 -28.10 4.38
CA ARG A 227 -1.15 -29.37 3.66
C ARG A 227 -0.84 -30.58 4.54
N GLU A 228 0.36 -30.63 5.14
CA GLU A 228 0.76 -31.71 6.07
C GLU A 228 -0.19 -31.84 7.28
N LYS A 229 -0.75 -30.71 7.76
CA LYS A 229 -1.71 -30.69 8.87
C LYS A 229 -3.08 -31.23 8.46
N ILE A 230 -3.51 -31.00 7.22
CA ILE A 230 -4.79 -31.53 6.70
C ILE A 230 -4.66 -33.01 6.34
N GLU A 231 -3.54 -33.44 5.76
CA GLU A 231 -3.30 -34.86 5.42
C GLU A 231 -3.31 -35.78 6.65
N LYS A 232 -2.87 -35.28 7.81
CA LYS A 232 -2.87 -36.00 9.10
C LYS A 232 -4.24 -36.09 9.79
N LYS A 233 -5.29 -35.48 9.24
CA LYS A 233 -6.66 -35.57 9.80
C LYS A 233 -7.37 -36.84 9.35
N SER A 234 -8.36 -37.27 10.14
CA SER A 234 -9.31 -38.31 9.73
C SER A 234 -10.04 -37.90 8.43
N PRO A 235 -10.51 -38.83 7.59
CA PRO A 235 -11.28 -38.50 6.38
C PRO A 235 -12.46 -37.56 6.69
N GLN A 236 -13.28 -37.92 7.70
CA GLN A 236 -14.42 -37.12 8.16
C GLN A 236 -14.04 -35.70 8.63
N ASP A 237 -12.82 -35.49 9.13
CA ASP A 237 -12.33 -34.15 9.48
C ASP A 237 -11.72 -33.39 8.31
N ARG A 238 -11.27 -34.09 7.25
CA ARG A 238 -10.76 -33.47 6.02
C ARG A 238 -11.88 -32.89 5.18
N ASP A 239 -13.02 -33.59 5.13
CA ASP A 239 -14.22 -33.17 4.39
C ASP A 239 -14.86 -31.87 4.93
N LYS A 240 -14.40 -31.36 6.08
CA LYS A 240 -14.80 -30.05 6.65
C LYS A 240 -14.04 -28.86 6.05
N TYR A 241 -13.03 -29.10 5.20
CA TYR A 241 -12.12 -28.10 4.66
C TYR A 241 -12.24 -27.98 3.14
N GLN A 242 -11.91 -26.78 2.63
CA GLN A 242 -11.82 -26.50 1.20
C GLN A 242 -10.68 -27.29 0.54
N PRO A 243 -10.88 -27.81 -0.68
CA PRO A 243 -9.79 -28.34 -1.50
C PRO A 243 -8.78 -27.23 -1.88
N SER A 244 -7.50 -27.59 -1.92
CA SER A 244 -6.42 -26.71 -2.37
C SER A 244 -6.21 -26.85 -3.88
N TYR A 245 -6.41 -25.77 -4.62
CA TYR A 245 -6.20 -25.65 -6.05
C TYR A 245 -4.86 -24.96 -6.36
N LYS A 246 -4.33 -25.16 -7.56
CA LYS A 246 -3.07 -24.50 -8.02
C LYS A 246 -3.26 -23.00 -8.30
N THR A 247 -4.48 -22.57 -8.58
CA THR A 247 -4.86 -21.20 -8.92
C THR A 247 -6.07 -20.78 -8.09
N THR A 248 -6.27 -19.48 -7.96
CA THR A 248 -7.39 -18.86 -7.24
C THR A 248 -8.28 -18.16 -8.26
N VAL A 249 -9.55 -18.56 -8.34
CA VAL A 249 -10.57 -17.85 -9.12
C VAL A 249 -11.09 -16.71 -8.26
N LEU A 250 -11.18 -15.49 -8.81
CA LEU A 250 -11.83 -14.38 -8.14
C LEU A 250 -13.34 -14.51 -8.30
N THR A 251 -14.09 -14.29 -7.21
CA THR A 251 -15.55 -14.34 -7.17
C THR A 251 -16.14 -12.94 -7.30
N GLU A 252 -17.32 -12.83 -7.91
CA GLU A 252 -18.03 -11.57 -8.05
C GLU A 252 -18.33 -10.94 -6.68
N CYS A 253 -18.26 -9.61 -6.60
CA CYS A 253 -18.52 -8.85 -5.39
C CYS A 253 -19.10 -7.46 -5.71
N SER A 254 -19.63 -6.78 -4.71
CA SER A 254 -20.06 -5.38 -4.85
C SER A 254 -18.91 -4.50 -5.34
N PRO A 255 -19.19 -3.48 -6.18
CA PRO A 255 -18.17 -2.53 -6.62
C PRO A 255 -17.54 -1.79 -5.45
N TRP A 256 -16.25 -1.47 -5.58
CA TRP A 256 -15.57 -0.68 -4.57
C TRP A 256 -16.24 0.70 -4.50
N PRO A 257 -16.63 1.19 -3.30
CA PRO A 257 -17.25 2.51 -3.19
C PRO A 257 -16.26 3.56 -3.69
N GLU A 258 -16.69 4.36 -4.66
CA GLU A 258 -15.96 5.57 -5.02
C GLU A 258 -15.88 6.46 -3.77
N ALA A 259 -14.67 6.87 -3.40
CA ALA A 259 -14.50 7.84 -2.34
C ALA A 259 -15.28 9.10 -2.74
N PRO A 260 -16.09 9.71 -1.85
CA PRO A 260 -16.92 10.83 -2.22
C PRO A 260 -16.05 11.95 -2.79
N SER A 261 -16.21 12.19 -4.09
CA SER A 261 -15.54 13.27 -4.79
C SER A 261 -15.85 14.57 -4.06
N VAL A 262 -14.79 15.28 -3.64
CA VAL A 262 -14.90 16.59 -3.00
C VAL A 262 -15.26 17.61 -4.07
N ASN A 263 -16.52 17.56 -4.51
CA ASN A 263 -17.19 18.47 -5.44
C ASN A 263 -18.71 18.23 -5.38
N ARG A 264 -19.32 18.60 -4.26
CA ARG A 264 -20.74 19.01 -4.23
C ARG A 264 -20.85 20.34 -3.53
N THR A 265 -21.04 21.40 -4.32
CA THR A 265 -21.55 22.69 -3.85
C THR A 265 -22.98 22.51 -3.37
N SER A 266 -23.16 22.22 -2.07
CA SER A 266 -24.47 22.27 -1.42
C SER A 266 -24.52 23.46 -0.47
N ASN A 267 -25.18 24.53 -0.93
CA ASN A 267 -25.47 25.70 -0.10
C ASN A 267 -26.40 25.29 1.06
N THR A 268 -25.93 25.41 2.30
CA THR A 268 -26.78 25.56 3.49
C THR A 268 -26.12 26.54 4.47
N PRO A 269 -26.88 27.37 5.20
CA PRO A 269 -26.33 28.54 5.85
C PRO A 269 -25.81 28.26 7.26
N SER A 270 -24.62 28.77 7.58
CA SER A 270 -24.05 28.77 8.93
C SER A 270 -24.90 29.61 9.89
N PRO A 271 -25.18 29.15 11.13
CA PRO A 271 -25.81 29.99 12.14
C PRO A 271 -24.86 31.13 12.56
N GLY A 272 -25.32 32.38 12.44
CA GLY A 272 -24.53 33.54 12.85
C GLY A 272 -24.46 33.66 14.37
N TYR A 273 -23.27 33.95 14.89
CA TYR A 273 -23.09 34.48 16.24
C TYR A 273 -22.61 35.92 16.14
N HIS A 274 -23.32 36.82 16.84
CA HIS A 274 -23.07 38.25 16.80
C HIS A 274 -21.76 38.60 17.51
N SER A 275 -20.89 39.34 16.83
CA SER A 275 -19.72 39.96 17.44
C SER A 275 -20.16 41.18 18.26
N ALA A 276 -19.80 41.21 19.55
CA ALA A 276 -19.98 42.39 20.39
C ALA A 276 -18.71 43.25 20.35
N HIS A 277 -18.88 44.55 20.14
CA HIS A 277 -17.78 45.51 20.02
C HIS A 277 -17.15 45.85 21.38
N THR A 278 -15.82 45.93 21.44
CA THR A 278 -15.16 46.93 22.29
C THR A 278 -13.92 47.48 21.58
N SER A 279 -13.98 48.74 21.19
CA SER A 279 -12.89 49.53 20.62
C SER A 279 -11.98 50.12 21.70
N TYR A 280 -10.66 50.15 21.48
CA TYR A 280 -9.77 51.18 22.04
C TYR A 280 -8.62 51.51 21.07
N SER A 281 -8.10 52.73 21.18
CA SER A 281 -7.45 53.47 20.09
C SER A 281 -5.92 53.48 20.13
N PHE A 282 -5.31 53.85 18.99
CA PHE A 282 -3.91 54.23 18.84
C PHE A 282 -3.53 55.47 19.69
N PRO A 283 -2.22 55.76 19.81
CA PRO A 283 -1.69 56.84 18.97
C PRO A 283 -0.44 56.46 18.16
N GLU A 284 -0.16 57.29 17.16
CA GLU A 284 1.00 57.22 16.25
C GLU A 284 2.27 57.79 16.92
N GLU A 285 3.45 57.32 16.48
CA GLU A 285 4.61 58.21 16.28
C GLU A 285 5.59 57.60 15.26
N ASN A 286 6.57 58.39 14.80
CA ASN A 286 7.01 58.38 13.40
C ASN A 286 8.54 58.18 13.21
N CYS A 287 8.94 57.99 11.95
CA CYS A 287 10.29 58.10 11.37
C CYS A 287 11.31 56.94 11.49
N SER A 288 11.98 56.75 10.35
CA SER A 288 13.08 55.81 10.07
C SER A 288 14.45 56.53 10.18
N PRO A 289 15.54 56.01 9.60
CA PRO A 289 16.33 54.85 10.02
C PRO A 289 17.78 55.26 10.35
N ASP A 290 18.57 54.44 11.05
CA ASP A 290 20.02 54.42 10.79
C ASP A 290 20.73 53.14 11.22
N GLN A 291 21.88 52.88 10.59
CA GLN A 291 22.73 51.72 10.84
C GLN A 291 23.76 52.03 11.92
N GLN A 292 23.95 51.10 12.87
CA GLN A 292 25.26 50.94 13.50
C GLN A 292 25.47 49.49 13.96
N GLU A 293 26.58 48.90 13.51
CA GLU A 293 27.05 47.60 13.97
C GLU A 293 27.66 47.76 15.36
N GLU A 294 27.15 47.05 16.37
CA GLU A 294 27.98 46.69 17.52
C GLU A 294 27.65 45.27 18.04
N LEU A 295 28.71 44.53 18.33
CA LEU A 295 28.69 43.10 18.57
C LEU A 295 28.27 42.76 20.01
N HIS A 296 27.01 42.34 20.21
CA HIS A 296 26.61 41.68 21.44
C HIS A 296 26.00 40.29 21.17
N LEU A 297 26.33 39.35 22.07
CA LEU A 297 26.15 37.90 21.90
C LEU A 297 24.67 37.50 21.73
N PRO A 298 24.38 36.36 21.07
CA PRO A 298 23.04 35.78 21.06
C PRO A 298 22.66 35.31 22.47
N SER A 299 22.02 36.20 23.23
CA SER A 299 21.48 35.88 24.56
C SER A 299 20.31 34.90 24.42
N CYS A 300 20.40 33.80 25.16
CA CYS A 300 19.48 32.66 25.07
C CYS A 300 18.00 33.04 25.20
N SER A 301 17.19 32.58 24.23
CA SER A 301 15.77 32.30 24.43
C SER A 301 15.31 31.25 23.41
N ASP A 302 15.52 29.97 23.72
CA ASP A 302 14.96 28.83 22.95
C ASP A 302 13.43 28.74 23.04
N HIS A 303 12.79 29.63 23.82
CA HIS A 303 11.37 29.60 24.14
C HIS A 303 10.60 30.69 23.41
N LEU A 304 9.48 30.29 22.79
CA LEU A 304 8.54 31.22 22.17
C LEU A 304 7.89 32.09 23.25
N LEU A 305 7.86 33.41 23.04
CA LEU A 305 7.28 34.36 23.99
C LEU A 305 5.82 34.67 23.65
N PRO A 306 4.96 34.99 24.64
CA PRO A 306 3.61 35.47 24.37
C PRO A 306 3.57 36.73 23.50
N SER A 307 4.62 37.57 23.56
CA SER A 307 4.77 38.80 22.78
C SER A 307 5.39 38.60 21.40
N SER A 308 5.79 37.39 21.01
CA SER A 308 6.38 37.12 19.68
C SER A 308 5.39 37.44 18.56
N SER A 309 5.84 38.21 17.56
CA SER A 309 5.04 38.52 16.37
C SER A 309 4.77 37.26 15.52
N MET A 310 3.93 37.40 14.48
CA MET A 310 3.71 36.30 13.53
C MET A 310 5.03 35.88 12.86
N GLN A 311 5.86 36.86 12.47
CA GLN A 311 7.16 36.66 11.85
C GLN A 311 8.14 35.95 12.79
N ASP A 312 8.23 36.37 14.05
CA ASP A 312 9.08 35.72 15.07
C ASP A 312 8.61 34.28 15.33
N THR A 313 7.29 34.05 15.32
CA THR A 313 6.69 32.72 15.50
C THR A 313 7.03 31.79 14.33
N GLN A 314 7.00 32.30 13.09
CA GLN A 314 7.48 31.56 11.93
C GLN A 314 8.97 31.23 12.04
N GLN A 315 9.80 32.19 12.44
CA GLN A 315 11.24 31.98 12.60
C GLN A 315 11.54 30.95 13.71
N TRP A 316 10.81 30.99 14.83
CA TRP A 316 10.90 30.00 15.90
C TRP A 316 10.50 28.60 15.44
N LEU A 317 9.42 28.46 14.66
CA LEU A 317 9.01 27.18 14.06
C LEU A 317 10.08 26.62 13.10
N HIS A 318 10.69 27.47 12.27
CA HIS A 318 11.81 27.08 11.41
C HIS A 318 13.00 26.58 12.23
N SER A 319 13.44 27.34 13.24
CA SER A 319 14.56 26.97 14.12
C SER A 319 14.33 25.67 14.89
N ASN A 320 13.10 25.41 15.32
CA ASN A 320 12.72 24.20 16.07
C ASN A 320 12.36 22.98 15.19
N ARG A 321 12.67 23.04 13.88
CA ARG A 321 12.41 21.95 12.90
C ARG A 321 10.92 21.62 12.71
N PHE A 322 10.06 22.64 12.75
CA PHE A 322 8.63 22.58 12.44
C PHE A 322 8.27 23.31 11.13
N SER A 323 9.24 23.46 10.22
CA SER A 323 9.11 24.22 8.97
C SER A 323 7.98 23.74 8.03
N SER A 324 7.59 22.47 8.12
CA SER A 324 6.42 21.91 7.41
C SER A 324 5.10 22.53 7.84
N PHE A 325 5.01 23.06 9.06
CA PHE A 325 3.79 23.62 9.65
C PHE A 325 3.72 25.16 9.55
N CYS A 326 4.78 25.83 9.07
CA CYS A 326 4.84 27.28 8.91
C CYS A 326 3.65 27.84 8.12
N ARG A 327 3.26 27.20 7.01
CA ARG A 327 2.08 27.61 6.22
C ARG A 327 0.75 27.47 6.96
N LEU A 328 0.64 26.53 7.90
CA LEU A 328 -0.58 26.30 8.69
C LEU A 328 -0.71 27.30 9.84
N PHE A 329 0.42 27.72 10.42
CA PHE A 329 0.48 28.70 11.51
C PHE A 329 0.84 30.12 11.05
N SER A 330 0.73 30.44 9.76
CA SER A 330 1.23 31.70 9.17
C SER A 330 0.61 32.96 9.77
N GLY A 331 -0.63 32.88 10.25
CA GLY A 331 -1.34 33.97 10.94
C GLY A 331 -1.34 33.89 12.47
N PHE A 332 -0.54 33.02 13.09
CA PHE A 332 -0.50 32.85 14.55
C PHE A 332 0.61 33.69 15.16
N SER A 333 0.28 34.50 16.18
CA SER A 333 1.28 35.09 17.08
C SER A 333 1.80 34.06 18.08
N GLY A 334 2.86 34.42 18.82
CA GLY A 334 3.36 33.58 19.91
C GLY A 334 2.29 33.33 20.97
N SER A 335 1.45 34.34 21.25
CA SER A 335 0.32 34.22 22.17
C SER A 335 -0.73 33.19 21.71
N ASP A 336 -0.96 33.06 20.40
CA ASP A 336 -1.99 32.17 19.87
C ASP A 336 -1.49 30.74 19.88
N LEU A 337 -0.26 30.52 19.43
CA LEU A 337 0.37 29.20 19.45
C LEU A 337 0.57 28.70 20.90
N LEU A 338 0.80 29.60 21.87
CA LEU A 338 0.83 29.29 23.30
C LEU A 338 -0.55 29.00 23.92
N LYS A 339 -1.67 29.39 23.31
CA LYS A 339 -3.02 29.09 23.83
C LYS A 339 -3.54 27.72 23.39
N MET A 340 -3.03 27.18 22.28
CA MET A 340 -3.45 25.87 21.74
C MET A 340 -3.29 24.75 22.77
N SER A 341 -4.30 23.88 22.88
CA SER A 341 -4.19 22.68 23.71
C SER A 341 -3.29 21.63 23.04
N ARG A 342 -2.90 20.62 23.83
CA ARG A 342 -2.14 19.48 23.30
C ARG A 342 -2.95 18.72 22.26
N GLU A 343 -4.25 18.61 22.48
CA GLU A 343 -5.19 17.90 21.64
C GLU A 343 -5.42 18.63 20.31
N ASP A 344 -5.52 19.97 20.33
CA ASP A 344 -5.60 20.78 19.10
C ASP A 344 -4.32 20.64 18.25
N LEU A 345 -3.14 20.71 18.87
CA LEU A 345 -1.87 20.54 18.15
C LEU A 345 -1.69 19.10 17.62
N ILE A 346 -2.19 18.08 18.32
CA ILE A 346 -2.26 16.70 17.82
C ILE A 346 -3.22 16.57 16.64
N GLN A 347 -4.35 17.27 16.65
CA GLN A 347 -5.33 17.26 15.56
C GLN A 347 -4.80 17.98 14.31
N ILE A 348 -4.06 19.09 14.47
CA ILE A 348 -3.52 19.90 13.37
C ILE A 348 -2.22 19.31 12.81
N CYS A 349 -1.30 18.86 13.67
CA CYS A 349 0.06 18.42 13.27
C CYS A 349 0.24 16.89 13.27
N GLY A 350 -0.78 16.13 13.66
CA GLY A 350 -0.69 14.69 13.91
C GLY A 350 -0.05 14.36 15.27
N ALA A 351 -0.25 13.12 15.74
CA ALA A 351 0.10 12.74 17.11
C ALA A 351 1.59 12.92 17.47
N ALA A 352 2.52 12.59 16.58
CA ALA A 352 3.95 12.69 16.86
C ALA A 352 4.42 14.16 16.91
N ASP A 353 4.14 14.93 15.86
CA ASP A 353 4.62 16.30 15.76
C ASP A 353 3.81 17.28 16.60
N GLY A 354 2.51 17.04 16.82
CA GLY A 354 1.70 17.78 17.79
C GLY A 354 2.19 17.64 19.23
N ILE A 355 2.58 16.44 19.67
CA ILE A 355 3.21 16.24 20.99
C ILE A 355 4.58 16.94 21.05
N ARG A 356 5.42 16.80 20.01
CA ARG A 356 6.73 17.47 19.95
C ARG A 356 6.59 18.99 20.02
N LEU A 357 5.66 19.56 19.24
CA LEU A 357 5.41 20.99 19.15
C LEU A 357 4.83 21.52 20.47
N PHE A 358 3.83 20.86 21.05
CA PHE A 358 3.29 21.22 22.37
C PHE A 358 4.37 21.24 23.45
N ASN A 359 5.25 20.22 23.50
CA ASN A 359 6.33 20.16 24.48
C ASN A 359 7.39 21.26 24.27
N ALA A 360 7.71 21.59 23.01
CA ALA A 360 8.64 22.67 22.67
C ALA A 360 8.08 24.06 23.04
N ILE A 361 6.80 24.32 22.72
CA ILE A 361 6.10 25.57 23.06
C ILE A 361 5.98 25.73 24.58
N LYS A 362 5.62 24.66 25.31
CA LYS A 362 5.38 24.69 26.77
C LYS A 362 6.64 24.56 27.62
N GLY A 363 7.82 24.82 27.05
CA GLY A 363 9.08 24.97 27.80
C GLY A 363 9.58 23.72 28.52
N ARG A 364 9.03 22.52 28.23
CA ARG A 364 9.61 21.27 28.74
C ARG A 364 10.79 20.88 27.87
N CYS A 365 11.92 21.54 28.11
CA CYS A 365 13.21 21.16 27.54
C CYS A 365 13.53 19.72 27.96
N ILE A 366 13.31 18.77 27.05
CA ILE A 366 13.66 17.37 27.26
C ILE A 366 15.19 17.30 27.16
N GLN A 367 15.87 17.31 28.30
CA GLN A 367 17.33 17.23 28.31
C GLN A 367 17.80 16.03 27.47
N PRO A 368 18.72 16.23 26.50
CA PRO A 368 19.25 15.14 25.71
C PRO A 368 20.03 14.19 26.64
N ARG A 369 19.44 13.02 26.93
CA ARG A 369 20.05 11.99 27.80
C ARG A 369 21.36 11.42 27.25
N LEU A 370 21.71 11.73 26.00
CA LEU A 370 22.94 11.34 25.34
C LEU A 370 23.30 12.37 24.25
N THR A 371 24.46 13.00 24.38
CA THR A 371 25.07 13.84 23.34
C THR A 371 26.27 13.09 22.75
N VAL A 372 26.23 12.76 21.46
CA VAL A 372 27.27 12.00 20.79
C VAL A 372 28.12 12.92 19.93
N TYR A 373 29.40 13.06 20.29
CA TYR A 373 30.41 13.73 19.47
C TYR A 373 31.06 12.71 18.54
N VAL A 374 31.21 13.06 17.26
CA VAL A 374 31.86 12.22 16.25
C VAL A 374 32.93 13.05 15.55
N SER A 375 34.19 12.62 15.64
CA SER A 375 35.27 13.11 14.80
C SER A 375 35.66 12.05 13.78
N GLN A 376 36.08 12.48 12.58
CA GLN A 376 36.73 11.57 11.63
C GLN A 376 38.21 11.49 11.98
N LEU A 377 38.66 10.29 12.37
CA LEU A 377 40.10 10.01 12.45
C LEU A 377 40.69 9.99 11.04
N GLN A 378 41.31 11.10 10.63
CA GLN A 378 42.21 11.08 9.47
C GLN A 378 43.42 10.20 9.81
N ASN A 379 43.55 9.11 9.07
CA ASN A 379 44.55 8.08 9.34
C ASN A 379 45.94 8.53 8.85
N ARG A 380 46.59 9.40 9.63
CA ARG A 380 47.92 9.91 9.36
C ARG A 380 48.97 8.86 9.74
N ASN A 381 49.18 7.85 8.88
CA ASN A 381 50.44 7.11 8.74
C ASN A 381 50.40 6.08 7.60
N GLN A 382 51.07 6.39 6.49
CA GLN A 382 52.06 5.51 5.84
C GLN A 382 52.78 6.25 4.69
N LEU A 383 54.07 6.53 4.88
CA LEU A 383 55.02 6.58 3.76
C LEU A 383 55.72 5.21 3.70
N HIS A 384 55.87 4.70 2.47
CA HIS A 384 56.86 3.75 1.91
C HIS A 384 57.87 3.03 2.86
N THR A 385 58.34 1.78 2.66
CA THR A 385 58.19 0.66 1.68
C THR A 385 58.98 -0.56 2.27
N LYS A 386 59.21 -1.75 1.68
CA LYS A 386 58.92 -2.46 0.40
C LYS A 386 59.12 -3.97 0.66
N THR A 387 58.22 -4.84 0.19
CA THR A 387 58.50 -6.11 -0.56
C THR A 387 57.20 -6.88 -0.80
N ALA A 388 57.15 -7.63 -1.91
CA ALA A 388 55.94 -8.32 -2.37
C ALA A 388 56.18 -9.83 -2.46
N ASP A 389 55.15 -10.63 -2.13
CA ASP A 389 54.72 -11.70 -3.03
C ASP A 389 53.20 -11.95 -2.94
N ARG A 390 52.66 -12.74 -3.86
CA ARG A 390 51.25 -12.80 -4.29
C ARG A 390 50.38 -13.70 -3.40
N GLY A 391 49.13 -13.29 -3.12
CA GLY A 391 48.17 -14.16 -2.41
C GLY A 391 46.85 -13.56 -1.87
N ARG A 392 46.19 -12.61 -2.55
CA ARG A 392 44.77 -12.25 -2.28
C ARG A 392 43.86 -12.99 -3.30
N ARG A 393 42.59 -13.32 -3.06
CA ARG A 393 41.50 -12.67 -2.29
C ARG A 393 40.60 -13.75 -1.64
N GLY A 394 39.77 -13.45 -0.63
CA GLY A 394 39.59 -12.18 0.10
C GLY A 394 38.41 -12.24 1.07
N SER A 395 38.37 -11.29 2.03
CA SER A 395 37.24 -11.08 2.92
C SER A 395 37.06 -9.58 3.14
N THR A 396 35.86 -9.07 2.86
CA THR A 396 35.50 -7.65 2.97
C THR A 396 34.55 -7.39 4.13
N SER A 397 34.80 -6.30 4.85
CA SER A 397 33.86 -5.55 5.69
C SER A 397 32.99 -6.32 6.71
N TRP A 398 33.59 -6.69 7.84
CA TRP A 398 32.86 -6.98 9.08
C TRP A 398 32.79 -5.80 10.05
N SER A 399 33.72 -4.85 9.95
CA SER A 399 33.83 -3.73 10.90
C SER A 399 32.72 -2.68 10.72
N GLN A 400 32.29 -2.41 9.48
CA GLN A 400 31.31 -1.35 9.20
C GLN A 400 29.89 -1.71 9.68
N MET A 401 29.53 -3.01 9.65
CA MET A 401 28.23 -3.49 10.15
C MET A 401 28.09 -3.50 11.68
N ARG A 402 29.17 -3.44 12.45
CA ARG A 402 29.09 -3.34 13.93
C ARG A 402 28.61 -1.97 14.39
N TRP A 403 29.01 -0.89 13.72
CA TRP A 403 28.66 0.48 14.11
C TRP A 403 27.16 0.78 13.99
N CYS A 404 26.51 0.38 12.89
CA CYS A 404 25.06 0.53 12.74
C CYS A 404 24.25 -0.21 13.82
N ARG A 405 24.71 -1.40 14.25
CA ARG A 405 24.00 -2.20 15.27
C ARG A 405 24.12 -1.64 16.69
N ILE A 406 25.17 -0.88 17.00
CA ILE A 406 25.32 -0.23 18.31
C ILE A 406 24.38 0.97 18.41
N LEU A 407 24.29 1.79 17.35
CA LEU A 407 23.34 2.91 17.28
C LEU A 407 21.87 2.45 17.36
N GLN A 408 21.49 1.40 16.61
CA GLN A 408 20.12 0.86 16.69
C GLN A 408 19.74 0.30 18.06
N LYS A 409 20.69 -0.33 18.78
CA LYS A 409 20.41 -0.86 20.13
C LYS A 409 20.25 0.23 21.19
N SER A 410 20.97 1.34 21.07
CA SER A 410 20.82 2.46 22.02
C SER A 410 19.46 3.18 21.86
N LEU A 411 18.97 3.34 20.63
CA LEU A 411 17.65 3.91 20.35
C LEU A 411 16.49 3.05 20.89
N ALA A 412 16.59 1.72 20.80
CA ALA A 412 15.56 0.81 21.30
C ALA A 412 15.42 0.80 22.84
N SER A 413 16.43 1.26 23.58
CA SER A 413 16.38 1.33 25.04
C SER A 413 15.76 2.62 25.58
N LEU A 414 15.56 3.63 24.74
CA LEU A 414 15.02 4.94 25.12
C LEU A 414 13.51 5.08 24.86
N SER A 415 12.88 4.11 24.21
CA SER A 415 11.43 4.08 23.94
C SER A 415 10.62 3.27 24.98
N ALA A 416 11.17 3.09 26.19
CA ALA A 416 10.58 2.24 27.24
C ALA A 416 10.41 2.98 28.60
N LEU A 417 10.48 4.32 28.59
CA LEU A 417 10.18 5.23 29.70
C LEU A 417 9.39 6.43 29.17
#